data_AF-A0A2V7HHQ1-F1
#
_entry.id   AF-A0A2V7HHQ1-F1
#
_cell.length_a   1.000
_cell.length_b   1.000
_cell.length_c   1.000
_cell.angle_alpha   90.00
_cell.angle_beta   90.00
_cell.angle_gamma   90.00
#
_symmetry.space_group_name_H-M   'P 1'
#
loop_
_entity.id
_entity.type
_entity.pdbx_description
1 polymer ?
#
loop_
_entity_poly.entity_id
_entity_poly.type
_entity_poly.pdbx_seq_one_letter_code
_entity_poly.pdbx_strand_id
1 'polypeptide(L)'
;IVVDINGDGKQDVVVADANYYSVRVLLGNGDGTLQPSMNFPSGGNFPESIAVGDFNGDGKLDVAVAHFYSNDVTLLLGNGDGTFQPAQVVQTFASDMNLIPVAVGDVNGDGKLDLITASVGNVMVAVMLGNGDGTFQPAQMYPFVGDPESIVVRDFNGDGKPDLALANDDAPDAKVSVLLGNGDGSFQPVRYFSVGGMESESLAAGDVNGDGKVDLVVANAGSNNVSVLLGNGDGTFQAAKTFPVGNRLEFVALGDFNGDRKLDLAVASYNTNTVGVLFGVGDGTFLALPPAATPTFSPPGGSYLLPQVVSMSDSSPGVTIYYTTDGSTPTTSSTTYTGPILVALTTTIKAIAVGPDWSQSPVASATYTFLLGL
;
A
#
# COMPACT_ATOMS: atom_id res chain seq x y z
N ILE A 1 7.43 2.60 -1.20
CA ILE A 1 6.36 3.63 -1.29
C ILE A 1 6.06 3.92 -2.76
N VAL A 2 4.79 4.12 -3.11
CA VAL A 2 4.35 4.57 -4.44
C VAL A 2 3.84 6.00 -4.31
N VAL A 3 4.44 6.94 -5.04
CA VAL A 3 4.17 8.38 -4.94
C VAL A 3 4.71 9.11 -6.16
N ASP A 4 4.14 10.24 -6.54
CA ASP A 4 4.69 11.15 -7.56
C ASP A 4 5.86 11.95 -6.96
N ILE A 5 7.09 11.40 -7.02
CA ILE A 5 8.27 11.95 -6.32
C ILE A 5 8.90 13.13 -7.08
N ASN A 6 8.53 13.32 -8.35
CA ASN A 6 9.03 14.41 -9.19
C ASN A 6 7.95 15.44 -9.59
N GLY A 7 6.69 15.24 -9.17
CA GLY A 7 5.58 16.16 -9.43
C GLY A 7 5.12 16.19 -10.88
N ASP A 8 5.35 15.13 -11.66
CA ASP A 8 4.96 15.05 -13.08
C ASP A 8 3.53 14.52 -13.32
N GLY A 9 2.82 14.19 -12.23
CA GLY A 9 1.47 13.65 -12.23
C GLY A 9 1.40 12.13 -12.40
N LYS A 10 2.54 11.42 -12.40
CA LYS A 10 2.61 9.96 -12.54
C LYS A 10 3.13 9.34 -11.24
N GLN A 11 2.69 8.12 -10.98
CA GLN A 11 3.13 7.40 -9.79
C GLN A 11 4.51 6.78 -10.02
N ASP A 12 5.45 7.10 -9.15
CA ASP A 12 6.80 6.55 -9.09
C ASP A 12 6.92 5.53 -7.95
N VAL A 13 8.04 4.81 -7.92
CA VAL A 13 8.34 3.85 -6.86
C VAL A 13 9.63 4.23 -6.14
N VAL A 14 9.54 4.38 -4.82
CA VAL A 14 10.68 4.61 -3.93
C VAL A 14 10.87 3.39 -3.03
N VAL A 15 12.10 2.87 -2.95
CA VAL A 15 12.44 1.61 -2.25
C VAL A 15 13.69 1.81 -1.40
N ALA A 16 13.68 1.35 -0.15
CA ALA A 16 14.91 1.12 0.61
C ALA A 16 15.55 -0.21 0.15
N ASP A 17 16.81 -0.15 -0.28
CA ASP A 17 17.56 -1.33 -0.67
C ASP A 17 18.66 -1.61 0.37
N ALA A 18 18.37 -2.59 1.25
CA ALA A 18 19.27 -3.03 2.30
C ALA A 18 20.60 -3.58 1.77
N ASN A 19 20.63 -4.20 0.59
CA ASN A 19 21.85 -4.82 0.04
C ASN A 19 22.83 -3.79 -0.51
N TYR A 20 22.32 -2.62 -0.92
CA TYR A 20 23.10 -1.55 -1.54
C TYR A 20 23.21 -0.30 -0.66
N TYR A 21 22.64 -0.33 0.56
CA TYR A 21 22.63 0.79 1.50
C TYR A 21 22.14 2.09 0.85
N SER A 22 21.02 1.98 0.12
CA SER A 22 20.54 3.05 -0.76
C SER A 22 19.03 3.18 -0.75
N VAL A 23 18.55 4.38 -1.09
CA VAL A 23 17.19 4.61 -1.59
C VAL A 23 17.22 4.50 -3.11
N ARG A 24 16.33 3.69 -3.67
CA ARG A 24 16.12 3.55 -5.11
C ARG A 24 14.86 4.27 -5.53
N VAL A 25 14.94 4.98 -6.65
CA VAL A 25 13.80 5.63 -7.30
C VAL A 25 13.62 5.07 -8.69
N LEU A 26 12.41 4.65 -9.01
CA LEU A 26 11.99 4.24 -10.35
C LEU A 26 10.84 5.14 -10.79
N LEU A 27 11.11 6.04 -11.75
CA LEU A 27 10.09 6.96 -12.24
C LEU A 27 9.05 6.25 -13.10
N GLY A 28 7.79 6.61 -12.95
CA GLY A 28 6.66 6.08 -13.68
C GLY A 28 6.55 6.69 -15.08
N ASN A 29 6.24 5.86 -16.07
CA ASN A 29 5.90 6.36 -17.40
C ASN A 29 4.43 6.78 -17.52
N GLY A 30 3.59 6.43 -16.53
CA GLY A 30 2.16 6.72 -16.48
C GLY A 30 1.28 5.64 -17.13
N ASP A 31 1.90 4.58 -17.67
CA ASP A 31 1.25 3.45 -18.31
C ASP A 31 1.43 2.13 -17.52
N GLY A 32 1.87 2.24 -16.26
CA GLY A 32 2.22 1.11 -15.39
C GLY A 32 3.64 0.57 -15.60
N THR A 33 4.41 1.11 -16.54
CA THR A 33 5.84 0.79 -16.68
C THR A 33 6.72 1.79 -15.92
N LEU A 34 7.91 1.34 -15.53
CA LEU A 34 8.89 2.11 -14.77
C LEU A 34 10.16 2.34 -15.59
N GLN A 35 10.78 3.50 -15.39
CA GLN A 35 12.10 3.83 -15.90
C GLN A 35 13.19 3.05 -15.13
N PRO A 36 14.43 2.99 -15.66
CA PRO A 36 15.56 2.43 -14.93
C PRO A 36 15.75 3.08 -13.56
N SER A 37 16.15 2.28 -12.57
CA SER A 37 16.31 2.79 -11.20
C SER A 37 17.50 3.74 -11.05
N MET A 38 17.27 4.82 -10.33
CA MET A 38 18.31 5.70 -9.78
C MET A 38 18.62 5.25 -8.35
N ASN A 39 19.88 5.35 -7.93
CA ASN A 39 20.34 4.89 -6.61
C ASN A 39 20.99 6.05 -5.86
N PHE A 40 20.54 6.29 -4.63
CA PHE A 40 21.04 7.35 -3.76
C PHE A 40 21.51 6.73 -2.44
N PRO A 41 22.75 6.99 -1.99
CA PRO A 41 23.22 6.50 -0.70
C PRO A 41 22.27 6.92 0.42
N SER A 42 21.79 5.96 1.22
CA SER A 42 20.83 6.26 2.28
C SER A 42 21.49 6.91 3.51
N GLY A 43 22.82 7.00 3.56
CA GLY A 43 23.55 7.62 4.68
C GLY A 43 23.74 6.70 5.90
N GLY A 44 23.30 5.45 5.83
CA GLY A 44 23.45 4.44 6.88
C GLY A 44 23.43 3.02 6.30
N ASN A 45 23.61 2.00 7.14
CA ASN A 45 23.62 0.60 6.72
C ASN A 45 22.22 -0.03 6.88
N PHE A 46 21.92 -1.06 6.09
CA PHE A 46 20.66 -1.82 6.18
C PHE A 46 19.39 -0.92 6.28
N PRO A 47 19.14 -0.01 5.33
CA PRO A 47 17.88 0.72 5.30
C PRO A 47 16.71 -0.26 5.21
N GLU A 48 15.74 -0.11 6.11
CA GLU A 48 14.66 -1.08 6.31
C GLU A 48 13.28 -0.45 6.08
N SER A 49 13.07 0.77 6.59
CA SER A 49 11.85 1.52 6.42
C SER A 49 12.10 2.90 5.85
N ILE A 50 11.13 3.41 5.08
CA ILE A 50 11.15 4.75 4.50
C ILE A 50 9.81 5.44 4.71
N ALA A 51 9.86 6.76 4.86
CA ALA A 51 8.71 7.64 4.81
C ALA A 51 8.98 8.76 3.80
N VAL A 52 7.93 9.25 3.12
CA VAL A 52 8.03 10.30 2.11
C VAL A 52 7.15 11.49 2.51
N GLY A 53 7.68 12.69 2.37
CA GLY A 53 6.98 13.94 2.68
C GLY A 53 7.81 15.17 2.36
N ASP A 54 7.21 16.35 2.34
CA ASP A 54 7.91 17.63 2.22
C ASP A 54 8.30 18.13 3.62
N PHE A 55 9.51 17.81 4.08
CA PHE A 55 9.97 18.10 5.45
C PHE A 55 10.56 19.51 5.59
N ASN A 56 10.85 20.18 4.47
CA ASN A 56 11.44 21.52 4.44
C ASN A 56 10.52 22.61 3.87
N GLY A 57 9.29 22.25 3.50
CA GLY A 57 8.25 23.16 3.01
C GLY A 57 8.55 23.77 1.63
N ASP A 58 9.41 23.15 0.83
CA ASP A 58 9.79 23.68 -0.48
C ASP A 58 8.91 23.18 -1.65
N GLY A 59 7.91 22.34 -1.34
CA GLY A 59 6.96 21.76 -2.27
C GLY A 59 7.47 20.52 -2.99
N LYS A 60 8.64 19.99 -2.61
CA LYS A 60 9.22 18.77 -3.19
C LYS A 60 9.23 17.67 -2.14
N LEU A 61 9.08 16.44 -2.60
CA LEU A 61 9.06 15.30 -1.69
C LEU A 61 10.49 14.87 -1.36
N ASP A 62 10.74 14.75 -0.06
CA ASP A 62 11.96 14.20 0.55
C ASP A 62 11.72 12.77 1.05
N VAL A 63 12.79 12.08 1.44
CA VAL A 63 12.73 10.72 1.98
C VAL A 63 13.43 10.64 3.34
N ALA A 64 12.69 10.22 4.36
CA ALA A 64 13.26 9.79 5.64
C ALA A 64 13.54 8.28 5.60
N VAL A 65 14.68 7.85 6.13
CA VAL A 65 15.14 6.45 6.08
C VAL A 65 15.56 5.99 7.46
N ALA A 66 14.94 4.91 7.95
CA ALA A 66 15.40 4.19 9.13
C ALA A 66 16.34 3.05 8.73
N HIS A 67 17.37 2.84 9.56
CA HIS A 67 18.45 1.92 9.33
C HIS A 67 18.52 0.89 10.46
N PHE A 68 18.55 -0.38 10.07
CA PHE A 68 18.77 -1.45 11.03
C PHE A 68 20.18 -1.34 11.63
N TYR A 69 20.29 -1.59 12.94
CA TYR A 69 21.51 -1.35 13.74
C TYR A 69 21.99 0.12 13.82
N SER A 70 21.12 1.11 13.58
CA SER A 70 21.44 2.54 13.83
C SER A 70 20.75 3.09 15.08
N ASN A 71 21.07 4.32 15.44
CA ASN A 71 20.40 5.16 16.44
C ASN A 71 19.92 6.49 15.86
N ASP A 72 19.89 6.59 14.54
CA ASP A 72 19.48 7.77 13.80
C ASP A 72 18.61 7.40 12.60
N VAL A 73 17.87 8.40 12.14
CA VAL A 73 17.18 8.39 10.85
C VAL A 73 17.98 9.32 9.95
N THR A 74 18.04 9.04 8.65
CA THR A 74 18.55 10.03 7.69
C THR A 74 17.43 10.66 6.89
N LEU A 75 17.65 11.91 6.47
CA LEU A 75 16.77 12.68 5.60
C LEU A 75 17.48 12.99 4.29
N LEU A 76 16.87 12.59 3.18
CA LEU A 76 17.32 12.88 1.82
C LEU A 76 16.38 13.94 1.23
N LEU A 77 16.81 15.20 1.20
CA LEU A 77 16.01 16.30 0.65
C LEU A 77 15.89 16.21 -0.88
N GLY A 78 14.67 16.35 -1.39
CA GLY A 78 14.31 16.23 -2.79
C GLY A 78 14.74 17.44 -3.62
N ASN A 79 15.24 17.18 -4.83
CA ASN A 79 15.49 18.24 -5.82
C ASN A 79 14.25 18.56 -6.67
N GLY A 80 13.21 17.71 -6.60
CA GLY A 80 11.94 17.85 -7.32
C GLY A 80 11.92 17.18 -8.69
N ASP A 81 12.96 16.44 -9.05
CA ASP A 81 13.10 15.68 -10.30
C ASP A 81 13.28 14.18 -10.05
N GLY A 82 12.96 13.72 -8.83
CA GLY A 82 13.21 12.37 -8.34
C GLY A 82 14.66 12.09 -7.91
N THR A 83 15.52 13.12 -7.87
CA THR A 83 16.86 13.05 -7.28
C THR A 83 16.92 13.70 -5.90
N PHE A 84 17.94 13.35 -5.12
CA PHE A 84 18.12 13.83 -3.74
C PHE A 84 19.46 14.51 -3.50
N GLN A 85 19.47 15.41 -2.53
CA GLN A 85 20.68 15.91 -1.89
C GLN A 85 21.34 14.81 -1.03
N PRO A 86 22.61 14.99 -0.62
CA PRO A 86 23.25 14.06 0.30
C PRO A 86 22.45 13.88 1.59
N ALA A 87 22.39 12.64 2.08
CA ALA A 87 21.67 12.29 3.30
C ALA A 87 22.16 13.11 4.50
N GLN A 88 21.21 13.68 5.24
CA GLN A 88 21.42 14.42 6.48
C GLN A 88 21.02 13.56 7.67
N VAL A 89 21.82 13.56 8.73
CA VAL A 89 21.53 12.75 9.91
C VAL A 89 20.56 13.48 10.84
N VAL A 90 19.48 12.81 11.21
CA VAL A 90 18.52 13.21 12.23
C VAL A 90 18.74 12.31 13.44
N GLN A 91 19.39 12.87 14.47
CA GLN A 91 19.71 12.15 15.68
C GLN A 91 18.44 11.82 16.48
N THR A 92 18.21 10.54 16.77
CA THR A 92 16.98 10.08 17.43
C THR A 92 17.27 9.52 18.82
N PHE A 93 18.18 8.53 18.96
CA PHE A 93 18.51 7.91 20.25
C PHE A 93 19.97 8.15 20.66
N ALA A 94 20.25 8.01 21.96
CA ALA A 94 21.56 8.28 22.53
C ALA A 94 22.62 7.18 22.26
N SER A 95 22.22 6.01 21.80
CA SER A 95 23.08 4.85 21.48
C SER A 95 22.40 3.98 20.43
N ASP A 96 23.13 3.08 19.78
CA ASP A 96 22.63 2.11 18.78
C ASP A 96 21.41 1.35 19.30
N MET A 97 20.29 1.48 18.58
CA MET A 97 18.95 1.08 19.00
C MET A 97 18.23 0.58 17.77
N ASN A 98 18.46 -0.68 17.35
CA ASN A 98 17.89 -1.33 16.15
C ASN A 98 16.56 -0.70 15.69
N LEU A 99 16.65 0.26 14.76
CA LEU A 99 15.48 0.99 14.27
C LEU A 99 14.87 0.23 13.12
N ILE A 100 13.56 0.07 13.18
CA ILE A 100 12.84 -0.59 12.10
C ILE A 100 11.85 0.37 11.47
N PRO A 101 10.72 0.76 12.10
CA PRO A 101 9.76 1.62 11.43
C PRO A 101 10.13 3.10 11.47
N VAL A 102 9.84 3.78 10.37
CA VAL A 102 9.72 5.25 10.31
C VAL A 102 8.35 5.63 9.76
N ALA A 103 7.72 6.63 10.36
CA ALA A 103 6.48 7.22 9.90
C ALA A 103 6.57 8.75 9.97
N VAL A 104 5.66 9.41 9.25
CA VAL A 104 5.61 10.87 9.13
C VAL A 104 4.16 11.36 9.28
N GLY A 105 3.98 12.51 9.93
CA GLY A 105 2.69 13.19 10.05
C GLY A 105 2.80 14.45 10.91
N ASP A 106 1.88 15.39 10.76
CA ASP A 106 1.78 16.60 11.60
C ASP A 106 1.04 16.26 12.91
N VAL A 107 1.77 15.83 13.95
CA VAL A 107 1.18 15.33 15.20
C VAL A 107 0.89 16.44 16.21
N ASN A 108 1.27 17.69 15.91
CA ASN A 108 1.04 18.86 16.75
C ASN A 108 0.11 19.92 16.11
N GLY A 109 -0.32 19.71 14.86
CA GLY A 109 -1.23 20.57 14.13
C GLY A 109 -0.63 21.90 13.66
N ASP A 110 0.69 22.01 13.52
CA ASP A 110 1.37 23.25 13.13
C ASP A 110 1.59 23.38 11.60
N GLY A 111 1.18 22.37 10.84
CA GLY A 111 1.29 22.29 9.38
C GLY A 111 2.64 21.80 8.88
N LYS A 112 3.53 21.34 9.75
CA LYS A 112 4.85 20.79 9.39
C LYS A 112 4.88 19.30 9.68
N LEU A 113 5.66 18.58 8.88
CA LEU A 113 5.79 17.14 9.06
C LEU A 113 6.71 16.81 10.24
N ASP A 114 6.19 16.03 11.17
CA ASP A 114 6.96 15.45 12.28
C ASP A 114 7.41 14.03 11.92
N LEU A 115 8.51 13.59 12.55
CA LEU A 115 9.11 12.29 12.33
C LEU A 115 8.86 11.38 13.52
N ILE A 116 8.42 10.16 13.26
CA ILE A 116 8.17 9.13 14.27
C ILE A 116 8.98 7.90 13.92
N THR A 117 9.71 7.35 14.89
CA THR A 117 10.41 6.07 14.73
C THR A 117 10.35 5.26 16.03
N ALA A 118 10.61 3.97 15.95
CA ALA A 118 10.65 3.11 17.11
C ALA A 118 11.82 2.11 17.01
N SER A 119 12.30 1.67 18.17
CA SER A 119 13.43 0.75 18.28
C SER A 119 13.02 -0.61 18.84
N VAL A 120 13.55 -1.66 18.22
CA VAL A 120 13.53 -3.05 18.70
C VAL A 120 14.54 -3.24 19.84
N GLY A 121 14.14 -3.98 20.89
CA GLY A 121 15.00 -4.37 22.01
C GLY A 121 15.20 -3.36 23.14
N ASN A 122 15.04 -2.05 22.90
CA ASN A 122 15.08 -1.01 23.94
C ASN A 122 13.78 -0.17 24.06
N VAL A 123 12.75 -0.60 23.34
CA VAL A 123 11.32 -0.34 23.59
C VAL A 123 10.91 1.11 23.84
N MET A 124 11.25 1.95 22.89
CA MET A 124 10.85 3.36 22.88
C MET A 124 10.33 3.78 21.50
N VAL A 125 9.28 4.60 21.50
CA VAL A 125 8.90 5.43 20.36
C VAL A 125 9.55 6.80 20.53
N ALA A 126 10.23 7.26 19.50
CA ALA A 126 10.79 8.61 19.41
C ALA A 126 9.90 9.46 18.49
N VAL A 127 9.50 10.62 18.98
CA VAL A 127 8.73 11.62 18.22
C VAL A 127 9.57 12.89 18.13
N MET A 128 9.83 13.37 16.91
CA MET A 128 10.64 14.55 16.66
C MET A 128 9.82 15.56 15.87
N LEU A 129 9.53 16.70 16.50
CA LEU A 129 8.69 17.72 15.87
C LEU A 129 9.47 18.47 14.80
N GLY A 130 8.88 18.62 13.62
CA GLY A 130 9.48 19.28 12.46
C GLY A 130 9.57 20.79 12.64
N ASN A 131 10.71 21.39 12.31
CA ASN A 131 10.82 22.84 12.24
C ASN A 131 10.32 23.39 10.89
N GLY A 132 10.10 22.52 9.91
CA GLY A 132 9.62 22.86 8.56
C GLY A 132 10.72 23.38 7.64
N ASP A 133 11.99 23.14 7.98
CA ASP A 133 13.18 23.51 7.20
C ASP A 133 14.11 22.31 6.98
N GLY A 134 13.59 21.08 7.15
CA GLY A 134 14.37 19.84 7.12
C GLY A 134 15.07 19.51 8.44
N THR A 135 14.93 20.33 9.49
CA THR A 135 15.44 20.05 10.83
C THR A 135 14.30 19.71 11.81
N PHE A 136 14.67 19.08 12.92
CA PHE A 136 13.72 18.63 13.94
C PHE A 136 14.11 19.10 15.34
N GLN A 137 13.12 19.23 16.20
CA GLN A 137 13.30 19.41 17.65
C GLN A 137 13.86 18.13 18.29
N PRO A 138 14.44 18.22 19.50
CA PRO A 138 14.91 17.05 20.23
C PRO A 138 13.81 15.99 20.38
N ALA A 139 14.20 14.72 20.23
CA ALA A 139 13.27 13.60 20.32
C ALA A 139 12.57 13.53 21.69
N GLN A 140 11.26 13.41 21.65
CA GLN A 140 10.44 13.04 22.79
C GLN A 140 10.29 11.53 22.84
N MET A 141 10.56 10.94 24.01
CA MET A 141 10.64 9.48 24.18
C MET A 141 9.41 8.95 24.90
N TYR A 142 8.75 7.97 24.31
CA TYR A 142 7.58 7.28 24.85
C TYR A 142 7.92 5.80 25.09
N PRO A 143 8.09 5.37 26.34
CA PRO A 143 8.31 3.96 26.66
C PRO A 143 7.09 3.12 26.27
N PHE A 144 7.33 1.94 25.71
CA PHE A 144 6.29 0.94 25.50
C PHE A 144 6.84 -0.48 25.74
N VAL A 145 6.08 -1.52 25.41
CA VAL A 145 6.47 -2.93 25.50
C VAL A 145 6.12 -3.61 24.17
N GLY A 146 7.12 -4.03 23.38
CA GLY A 146 6.94 -4.76 22.12
C GLY A 146 8.12 -4.57 21.17
N ASP A 147 8.20 -5.37 20.11
CA ASP A 147 9.20 -5.25 19.04
C ASP A 147 8.56 -4.65 17.77
N PRO A 148 8.66 -3.33 17.53
CA PRO A 148 7.82 -2.64 16.55
C PRO A 148 8.37 -2.83 15.13
N GLU A 149 7.51 -3.23 14.19
CA GLU A 149 7.86 -3.42 12.77
C GLU A 149 7.23 -2.38 11.84
N SER A 150 6.09 -1.83 12.25
CA SER A 150 5.32 -0.88 11.44
C SER A 150 4.61 0.13 12.31
N ILE A 151 4.48 1.36 11.81
CA ILE A 151 3.79 2.48 12.47
C ILE A 151 2.79 3.08 11.48
N VAL A 152 1.56 3.32 11.95
CA VAL A 152 0.55 4.12 11.24
C VAL A 152 0.17 5.33 12.08
N VAL A 153 0.13 6.49 11.44
CA VAL A 153 -0.32 7.76 12.01
C VAL A 153 -1.75 8.04 11.53
N ARG A 154 -2.72 8.08 12.45
CA ARG A 154 -4.14 8.33 12.11
C ARG A 154 -4.94 8.69 13.36
N ASP A 155 -6.03 9.44 13.22
CA ASP A 155 -6.98 9.67 14.31
C ASP A 155 -7.86 8.42 14.55
N PHE A 156 -7.60 7.68 15.64
CA PHE A 156 -8.32 6.46 15.99
C PHE A 156 -9.51 6.72 16.95
N ASN A 157 -9.62 7.93 17.49
CA ASN A 157 -10.64 8.28 18.49
C ASN A 157 -11.64 9.37 18.00
N GLY A 158 -11.46 9.88 16.79
CA GLY A 158 -12.32 10.87 16.15
C GLY A 158 -12.22 12.29 16.72
N ASP A 159 -11.16 12.63 17.47
CA ASP A 159 -10.99 13.96 18.08
C ASP A 159 -10.25 14.97 17.18
N GLY A 160 -9.85 14.55 15.98
CA GLY A 160 -9.16 15.36 14.98
C GLY A 160 -7.66 15.47 15.20
N LYS A 161 -7.07 14.73 16.15
CA LYS A 161 -5.64 14.73 16.43
C LYS A 161 -5.01 13.40 15.96
N PRO A 162 -3.82 13.43 15.37
CA PRO A 162 -3.17 12.19 14.97
C PRO A 162 -2.74 11.35 16.18
N ASP A 163 -3.10 10.08 16.14
CA ASP A 163 -2.65 9.04 17.07
C ASP A 163 -1.64 8.11 16.36
N LEU A 164 -0.99 7.22 17.11
CA LEU A 164 -0.08 6.21 16.60
C LEU A 164 -0.62 4.80 16.86
N ALA A 165 -0.48 3.91 15.89
CA ALA A 165 -0.62 2.48 16.07
C ALA A 165 0.64 1.76 15.58
N LEU A 166 1.12 0.79 16.35
CA LEU A 166 2.33 0.00 16.06
C LEU A 166 2.04 -1.49 16.07
N ALA A 167 2.50 -2.20 15.05
CA ALA A 167 2.48 -3.66 14.99
C ALA A 167 3.76 -4.17 15.62
N ASN A 168 3.64 -5.17 16.49
CA ASN A 168 4.78 -5.67 17.25
C ASN A 168 5.02 -7.15 16.91
N ASP A 169 6.26 -7.48 16.54
CA ASP A 169 6.78 -8.82 16.24
C ASP A 169 6.95 -9.69 17.50
N ASP A 170 5.97 -9.62 18.41
CA ASP A 170 6.02 -10.37 19.66
C ASP A 170 5.51 -11.80 19.45
N ALA A 171 6.14 -12.76 20.13
CA ALA A 171 5.65 -14.13 20.26
C ALA A 171 5.58 -14.55 21.74
N PRO A 172 4.55 -15.31 22.17
CA PRO A 172 3.49 -15.94 21.38
C PRO A 172 2.17 -15.15 21.32
N ASP A 173 2.12 -13.89 21.78
CA ASP A 173 0.91 -13.05 21.79
C ASP A 173 1.27 -11.68 21.23
N ALA A 174 1.21 -11.55 19.90
CA ALA A 174 1.43 -10.27 19.23
C ALA A 174 0.32 -9.28 19.58
N LYS A 175 0.71 -8.00 19.66
CA LYS A 175 -0.21 -6.91 19.99
C LYS A 175 -0.05 -5.77 19.01
N VAL A 176 -1.11 -4.99 18.89
CA VAL A 176 -0.97 -3.61 18.44
C VAL A 176 -0.85 -2.71 19.66
N SER A 177 0.13 -1.82 19.63
CA SER A 177 0.32 -0.73 20.59
C SER A 177 -0.31 0.54 20.04
N VAL A 178 -1.14 1.23 20.83
CA VAL A 178 -1.83 2.47 20.41
C VAL A 178 -1.51 3.60 21.39
N LEU A 179 -1.06 4.72 20.86
CA LEU A 179 -0.76 5.94 21.61
C LEU A 179 -1.66 7.06 21.09
N LEU A 180 -2.58 7.54 21.94
CA LEU A 180 -3.48 8.64 21.54
C LEU A 180 -2.77 9.99 21.65
N GLY A 181 -2.87 10.81 20.62
CA GLY A 181 -2.28 12.14 20.53
C GLY A 181 -3.03 13.16 21.38
N ASN A 182 -2.29 14.03 22.06
CA ASN A 182 -2.86 15.19 22.73
C ASN A 182 -3.02 16.39 21.78
N GLY A 183 -2.44 16.32 20.57
CA GLY A 183 -2.51 17.34 19.53
C GLY A 183 -1.47 18.45 19.68
N ASP A 184 -0.50 18.29 20.57
CA ASP A 184 0.64 19.18 20.78
C ASP A 184 1.98 18.46 20.53
N GLY A 185 1.94 17.32 19.85
CA GLY A 185 3.07 16.43 19.66
C GLY A 185 3.32 15.46 20.82
N SER A 186 2.56 15.56 21.92
CA SER A 186 2.62 14.60 23.02
C SER A 186 1.56 13.51 22.94
N PHE A 187 1.87 12.36 23.57
CA PHE A 187 1.01 11.18 23.54
C PHE A 187 0.60 10.70 24.94
N GLN A 188 -0.60 10.14 25.03
CA GLN A 188 -1.11 9.44 26.20
C GLN A 188 -0.37 8.10 26.43
N PRO A 189 -0.47 7.51 27.63
CA PRO A 189 0.09 6.18 27.88
C PRO A 189 -0.42 5.14 26.87
N VAL A 190 0.52 4.29 26.42
CA VAL A 190 0.25 3.23 25.44
C VAL A 190 -0.83 2.25 25.92
N ARG A 191 -1.70 1.86 24.99
CA ARG A 191 -2.71 0.81 25.14
C ARG A 191 -2.34 -0.37 24.25
N TYR A 192 -2.64 -1.58 24.70
CA TYR A 192 -2.29 -2.80 23.97
C TYR A 192 -3.55 -3.59 23.61
N PHE A 193 -3.61 -4.05 22.36
CA PHE A 193 -4.71 -4.85 21.85
C PHE A 193 -4.15 -6.13 21.24
N SER A 194 -4.53 -7.29 21.77
CA SER A 194 -4.12 -8.58 21.22
C SER A 194 -4.68 -8.74 19.81
N VAL A 195 -3.82 -9.17 18.88
CA VAL A 195 -4.24 -9.41 17.50
C VAL A 195 -4.70 -10.86 17.28
N GLY A 196 -4.56 -11.73 18.27
CA GLY A 196 -4.92 -13.15 18.15
C GLY A 196 -3.98 -13.93 17.23
N GLY A 197 -2.74 -13.46 17.11
CA GLY A 197 -1.67 -14.04 16.29
C GLY A 197 -0.31 -13.85 16.95
N MET A 198 0.75 -14.07 16.17
CA MET A 198 2.15 -14.01 16.60
C MET A 198 2.95 -13.33 15.50
N GLU A 199 4.01 -12.63 15.89
CA GLU A 199 4.99 -12.04 14.98
C GLU A 199 4.33 -11.08 13.97
N SER A 200 3.85 -9.91 14.42
CA SER A 200 3.17 -8.94 13.55
C SER A 200 4.15 -8.00 12.84
N GLU A 201 4.24 -8.10 11.52
CA GLU A 201 5.20 -7.37 10.68
C GLU A 201 4.65 -6.04 10.12
N SER A 202 3.34 -5.94 9.93
CA SER A 202 2.74 -4.81 9.23
C SER A 202 1.33 -4.52 9.69
N LEU A 203 0.95 -3.24 9.72
CA LEU A 203 -0.43 -2.83 9.88
C LEU A 203 -0.86 -1.82 8.81
N ALA A 204 -2.16 -1.82 8.52
CA ALA A 204 -2.84 -0.79 7.77
C ALA A 204 -4.06 -0.32 8.57
N ALA A 205 -4.44 0.95 8.40
CA ALA A 205 -5.62 1.52 9.04
C ALA A 205 -6.63 2.00 7.99
N GLY A 206 -7.93 1.76 8.24
CA GLY A 206 -9.01 2.11 7.32
C GLY A 206 -10.37 1.72 7.88
N ASP A 207 -11.44 2.33 7.37
CA ASP A 207 -12.82 1.91 7.70
C ASP A 207 -13.19 0.72 6.81
N VAL A 208 -13.02 -0.50 7.33
CA VAL A 208 -13.21 -1.75 6.55
C VAL A 208 -14.63 -2.31 6.70
N ASN A 209 -15.44 -1.72 7.56
CA ASN A 209 -16.83 -2.10 7.80
C ASN A 209 -17.87 -1.02 7.43
N GLY A 210 -17.41 0.16 6.97
CA GLY A 210 -18.25 1.27 6.53
C GLY A 210 -18.99 1.99 7.65
N ASP A 211 -18.53 1.91 8.90
CA ASP A 211 -19.20 2.54 10.05
C ASP A 211 -18.68 3.95 10.38
N GLY A 212 -17.70 4.43 9.62
CA GLY A 212 -17.08 5.75 9.76
C GLY A 212 -15.97 5.81 10.81
N LYS A 213 -15.59 4.69 11.42
CA LYS A 213 -14.49 4.60 12.40
C LYS A 213 -13.28 3.95 11.77
N VAL A 214 -12.12 4.25 12.34
CA VAL A 214 -10.86 3.67 11.87
C VAL A 214 -10.68 2.29 12.47
N ASP A 215 -10.60 1.28 11.61
CA ASP A 215 -10.21 -0.08 11.95
C ASP A 215 -8.72 -0.31 11.66
N LEU A 216 -8.21 -1.44 12.18
CA LEU A 216 -6.85 -1.90 11.91
C LEU A 216 -6.87 -3.27 11.26
N VAL A 217 -6.02 -3.46 10.25
CA VAL A 217 -5.69 -4.75 9.65
C VAL A 217 -4.21 -5.03 9.87
N VAL A 218 -3.88 -6.18 10.43
CA VAL A 218 -2.53 -6.55 10.86
C VAL A 218 -2.09 -7.84 10.17
N ALA A 219 -0.89 -7.87 9.61
CA ALA A 219 -0.26 -9.08 9.09
C ALA A 219 0.51 -9.78 10.21
N ASN A 220 0.18 -11.04 10.49
CA ASN A 220 0.87 -11.85 11.50
C ASN A 220 1.69 -12.93 10.79
N ALA A 221 2.99 -12.68 10.63
CA ALA A 221 3.93 -13.56 9.96
C ALA A 221 3.95 -14.96 10.59
N GLY A 222 4.17 -15.03 11.90
CA GLY A 222 4.33 -16.29 12.62
C GLY A 222 3.06 -17.14 12.67
N SER A 223 1.89 -16.49 12.60
CA SER A 223 0.58 -17.17 12.58
C SER A 223 -0.01 -17.39 11.18
N ASN A 224 0.63 -16.90 10.12
CA ASN A 224 0.19 -17.07 8.73
C ASN A 224 -1.25 -16.54 8.48
N ASN A 225 -1.66 -15.53 9.24
CA ASN A 225 -3.00 -14.96 9.17
C ASN A 225 -2.96 -13.43 9.24
N VAL A 226 -4.04 -12.80 8.80
CA VAL A 226 -4.29 -11.38 9.05
C VAL A 226 -5.32 -11.24 10.16
N SER A 227 -5.21 -10.18 10.95
CA SER A 227 -6.17 -9.82 11.98
C SER A 227 -6.90 -8.54 11.60
N VAL A 228 -8.20 -8.49 11.85
CA VAL A 228 -9.03 -7.29 11.75
C VAL A 228 -9.49 -6.91 13.14
N LEU A 229 -9.13 -5.70 13.57
CA LEU A 229 -9.52 -5.09 14.82
C LEU A 229 -10.45 -3.92 14.48
N LEU A 230 -11.76 -4.10 14.71
CA LEU A 230 -12.75 -3.06 14.42
C LEU A 230 -12.69 -1.96 15.49
N GLY A 231 -12.63 -0.71 15.06
CA GLY A 231 -12.53 0.46 15.92
C GLY A 231 -13.85 0.76 16.63
N ASN A 232 -13.80 1.11 17.91
CA ASN A 232 -14.97 1.62 18.63
C ASN A 232 -15.15 3.13 18.45
N GLY A 233 -14.14 3.82 17.91
CA GLY A 233 -14.14 5.27 17.66
C GLY A 233 -13.75 6.09 18.89
N ASP A 234 -13.12 5.47 19.89
CA ASP A 234 -12.61 6.11 21.11
C ASP A 234 -11.14 5.72 21.39
N GLY A 235 -10.44 5.24 20.36
CA GLY A 235 -9.10 4.67 20.47
C GLY A 235 -9.06 3.29 21.12
N THR A 236 -10.19 2.59 21.22
CA THR A 236 -10.27 1.17 21.57
C THR A 236 -10.77 0.32 20.41
N PHE A 237 -10.47 -0.98 20.45
CA PHE A 237 -10.80 -1.93 19.40
C PHE A 237 -11.57 -3.13 19.94
N GLN A 238 -12.42 -3.71 19.10
CA GLN A 238 -13.07 -4.99 19.35
C GLN A 238 -12.06 -6.13 19.35
N ALA A 239 -12.48 -7.31 19.82
CA ALA A 239 -11.65 -8.51 19.73
C ALA A 239 -11.28 -8.81 18.27
N ALA A 240 -10.00 -9.13 18.05
CA ALA A 240 -9.48 -9.40 16.72
C ALA A 240 -10.20 -10.59 16.05
N LYS A 241 -10.55 -10.42 14.78
CA LYS A 241 -10.99 -11.50 13.89
C LYS A 241 -9.83 -11.90 13.00
N THR A 242 -9.50 -13.19 12.95
CA THR A 242 -8.38 -13.69 12.15
C THR A 242 -8.83 -14.38 10.87
N PHE A 243 -8.08 -14.18 9.79
CA PHE A 243 -8.33 -14.79 8.49
C PHE A 243 -7.03 -15.42 7.97
N PRO A 244 -7.02 -16.71 7.60
CA PRO A 244 -5.84 -17.33 6.99
C PRO A 244 -5.69 -16.82 5.55
N VAL A 245 -4.53 -16.27 5.20
CA VAL A 245 -4.33 -15.60 3.90
C VAL A 245 -3.09 -16.07 3.15
N GLY A 246 -2.08 -16.62 3.83
CA GLY A 246 -0.82 -16.96 3.17
C GLY A 246 0.13 -17.69 4.08
N ASN A 247 1.42 -17.59 3.78
CA ASN A 247 2.49 -18.15 4.61
C ASN A 247 3.59 -17.10 4.78
N ARG A 248 3.85 -16.71 6.04
CA ARG A 248 4.75 -15.65 6.48
C ARG A 248 4.47 -14.31 5.77
N LEU A 249 3.51 -13.58 6.32
CA LEU A 249 2.99 -12.33 5.81
C LEU A 249 3.90 -11.17 6.19
N GLU A 250 4.36 -10.39 5.22
CA GLU A 250 5.32 -9.29 5.45
C GLU A 250 4.64 -7.93 5.41
N PHE A 251 3.62 -7.77 4.58
CA PHE A 251 3.04 -6.46 4.32
C PHE A 251 1.56 -6.57 3.99
N VAL A 252 0.79 -5.60 4.51
CA VAL A 252 -0.61 -5.40 4.17
C VAL A 252 -0.84 -3.98 3.65
N ALA A 253 -1.73 -3.85 2.67
CA ALA A 253 -2.19 -2.55 2.19
C ALA A 253 -3.70 -2.59 1.96
N LEU A 254 -4.38 -1.50 2.29
CA LEU A 254 -5.80 -1.33 2.03
C LEU A 254 -6.01 -0.44 0.80
N GLY A 255 -7.01 -0.77 -0.01
CA GLY A 255 -7.42 0.01 -1.17
C GLY A 255 -8.66 -0.58 -1.82
N ASP A 256 -9.40 0.21 -2.59
CA ASP A 256 -10.49 -0.31 -3.42
C ASP A 256 -9.89 -0.83 -4.74
N PHE A 257 -9.67 -2.14 -4.84
CA PHE A 257 -8.98 -2.78 -5.97
C PHE A 257 -9.96 -3.29 -7.04
N ASN A 258 -11.26 -3.45 -6.72
CA ASN A 258 -12.31 -3.86 -7.66
C ASN A 258 -13.25 -2.71 -8.09
N GLY A 259 -13.15 -1.54 -7.48
CA GLY A 259 -13.98 -0.36 -7.77
C GLY A 259 -15.36 -0.38 -7.12
N ASP A 260 -15.57 -1.18 -6.06
CA ASP A 260 -16.86 -1.33 -5.39
C ASP A 260 -17.08 -0.36 -4.21
N ARG A 261 -16.08 0.48 -3.92
CA ARG A 261 -16.00 1.46 -2.83
C ARG A 261 -15.90 0.87 -1.43
N LYS A 262 -15.51 -0.39 -1.32
CA LYS A 262 -15.11 -1.01 -0.06
C LYS A 262 -13.60 -1.17 -0.06
N LEU A 263 -13.00 -1.09 1.13
CA LEU A 263 -11.58 -1.36 1.24
C LEU A 263 -11.33 -2.85 1.09
N ASP A 264 -10.57 -3.20 0.06
CA ASP A 264 -9.96 -4.51 -0.14
C ASP A 264 -8.58 -4.54 0.53
N LEU A 265 -8.01 -5.74 0.63
CA LEU A 265 -6.74 -6.03 1.28
C LEU A 265 -5.77 -6.68 0.30
N ALA A 266 -4.66 -5.99 0.01
CA ALA A 266 -3.51 -6.57 -0.65
C ALA A 266 -2.52 -7.11 0.39
N VAL A 267 -1.97 -8.29 0.14
CA VAL A 267 -1.14 -9.02 1.10
C VAL A 267 0.09 -9.59 0.42
N ALA A 268 1.27 -9.24 0.92
CA ALA A 268 2.54 -9.82 0.49
C ALA A 268 2.91 -11.00 1.39
N SER A 269 3.18 -12.16 0.79
CA SER A 269 3.63 -13.38 1.48
C SER A 269 5.05 -13.74 1.06
N TYR A 270 5.96 -13.79 2.03
CA TYR A 270 7.38 -14.06 1.81
C TYR A 270 7.63 -15.48 1.31
N ASN A 271 7.11 -16.48 2.01
CA ASN A 271 7.44 -17.88 1.72
C ASN A 271 6.84 -18.38 0.40
N THR A 272 5.75 -17.77 -0.06
CA THR A 272 5.13 -18.11 -1.35
C THR A 272 5.59 -17.21 -2.50
N ASN A 273 6.32 -16.12 -2.23
CA ASN A 273 6.70 -15.11 -3.23
C ASN A 273 5.49 -14.58 -4.02
N THR A 274 4.37 -14.33 -3.32
CA THR A 274 3.12 -13.87 -3.94
C THR A 274 2.59 -12.62 -3.28
N VAL A 275 1.95 -11.77 -4.08
CA VAL A 275 0.99 -10.78 -3.61
C VAL A 275 -0.41 -11.27 -3.95
N GLY A 276 -1.28 -11.37 -2.95
CA GLY A 276 -2.70 -11.71 -3.12
C GLY A 276 -3.57 -10.51 -2.80
N VAL A 277 -4.77 -10.46 -3.40
CA VAL A 277 -5.81 -9.49 -3.04
C VAL A 277 -7.02 -10.25 -2.51
N LEU A 278 -7.51 -9.83 -1.34
CA LEU A 278 -8.77 -10.28 -0.76
C LEU A 278 -9.72 -9.09 -0.77
N PHE A 279 -10.93 -9.33 -1.24
CA PHE A 279 -11.90 -8.27 -1.45
C PHE A 279 -12.74 -8.04 -0.20
N GLY A 280 -12.93 -6.78 0.15
CA GLY A 280 -13.67 -6.35 1.33
C GLY A 280 -15.17 -6.54 1.14
N VAL A 281 -15.82 -7.26 2.06
CA VAL A 281 -17.28 -7.41 2.03
C VAL A 281 -17.97 -6.14 2.54
N GLY A 282 -17.26 -5.31 3.30
CA GLY A 282 -17.77 -4.08 3.92
C GLY A 282 -18.40 -4.30 5.29
N ASP A 283 -18.09 -5.42 5.95
CA ASP A 283 -18.47 -5.73 7.33
C ASP A 283 -17.25 -6.09 8.21
N GLY A 284 -16.05 -5.72 7.74
CA GLY A 284 -14.77 -6.11 8.33
C GLY A 284 -14.32 -7.53 7.99
N THR A 285 -14.93 -8.20 7.02
CA THR A 285 -14.45 -9.47 6.47
C THR A 285 -13.88 -9.33 5.06
N PHE A 286 -12.94 -10.21 4.72
CA PHE A 286 -12.28 -10.26 3.41
C PHE A 286 -12.45 -11.65 2.77
N LEU A 287 -12.72 -11.69 1.47
CA LEU A 287 -12.95 -12.92 0.71
C LEU A 287 -12.13 -12.97 -0.59
N ALA A 288 -11.74 -14.16 -1.01
CA ALA A 288 -11.28 -14.38 -2.38
C ALA A 288 -12.50 -14.45 -3.33
N LEU A 289 -12.61 -13.52 -4.27
CA LEU A 289 -13.71 -13.51 -5.24
C LEU A 289 -13.49 -14.54 -6.36
N PRO A 290 -14.55 -15.26 -6.79
CA PRO A 290 -14.47 -16.10 -7.98
C PRO A 290 -14.19 -15.25 -9.22
N PRO A 291 -13.50 -15.79 -10.24
CA PRO A 291 -13.30 -15.07 -11.49
C PRO A 291 -14.64 -14.89 -12.22
N ALA A 292 -14.83 -13.74 -12.86
CA ALA A 292 -15.92 -13.56 -13.82
C ALA A 292 -15.84 -14.62 -14.94
N ALA A 293 -16.97 -14.89 -15.59
CA ALA A 293 -16.97 -15.77 -16.75
C ALA A 293 -16.04 -15.21 -17.84
N THR A 294 -15.58 -16.06 -18.76
CA THR A 294 -14.77 -15.60 -19.88
C THR A 294 -15.68 -14.92 -20.91
N PRO A 295 -15.39 -13.69 -21.37
CA PRO A 295 -16.18 -13.05 -22.41
C PRO A 295 -16.30 -13.91 -23.67
N THR A 296 -17.46 -13.83 -24.32
CA THR A 296 -17.77 -14.57 -25.54
C THR A 296 -17.97 -13.63 -26.71
N PHE A 297 -17.64 -14.08 -27.93
CA PHE A 297 -17.78 -13.29 -29.16
C PHE A 297 -18.83 -13.89 -30.09
N SER A 298 -19.69 -13.05 -30.64
CA SER A 298 -20.69 -13.43 -31.64
C SER A 298 -20.68 -12.45 -32.82
N PRO A 299 -20.42 -12.90 -34.06
CA PRO A 299 -20.07 -14.27 -34.43
C PRO A 299 -18.69 -14.67 -33.86
N PRO A 300 -18.38 -15.99 -33.75
CA PRO A 300 -17.08 -16.42 -33.25
C PRO A 300 -15.93 -16.02 -34.19
N GLY A 301 -14.71 -16.00 -33.69
CA GLY A 301 -13.52 -15.77 -34.52
C GLY A 301 -13.42 -16.78 -35.68
N GLY A 302 -12.96 -16.33 -36.84
CA GLY A 302 -12.91 -17.14 -38.05
C GLY A 302 -12.63 -16.34 -39.32
N SER A 303 -12.73 -17.01 -40.46
CA SER A 303 -12.56 -16.40 -41.78
C SER A 303 -13.90 -16.04 -42.39
N TYR A 304 -14.01 -14.78 -42.84
CA TYR A 304 -15.23 -14.21 -43.39
C TYR A 304 -14.97 -13.57 -44.75
N LEU A 305 -16.00 -13.52 -45.60
CA LEU A 305 -15.93 -12.85 -46.91
C LEU A 305 -16.37 -11.37 -46.83
N LEU A 306 -17.14 -11.02 -45.81
CA LEU A 306 -17.71 -9.68 -45.60
C LEU A 306 -17.41 -9.22 -44.18
N PRO A 307 -17.28 -7.89 -43.93
CA PRO A 307 -17.13 -7.33 -42.59
C PRO A 307 -18.13 -7.89 -41.57
N GLN A 308 -17.68 -8.11 -40.35
CA GLN A 308 -18.49 -8.66 -39.25
C GLN A 308 -18.83 -7.60 -38.22
N VAL A 309 -20.06 -7.62 -37.70
CA VAL A 309 -20.46 -6.85 -36.52
C VAL A 309 -20.37 -7.79 -35.32
N VAL A 310 -19.33 -7.62 -34.51
CA VAL A 310 -19.01 -8.49 -33.39
C VAL A 310 -19.63 -7.94 -32.12
N SER A 311 -20.47 -8.76 -31.48
CA SER A 311 -20.99 -8.52 -30.15
C SER A 311 -20.19 -9.31 -29.12
N MET A 312 -19.96 -8.71 -27.95
CA MET A 312 -19.34 -9.34 -26.79
C MET A 312 -20.35 -9.51 -25.65
N SER A 313 -20.26 -10.61 -24.92
CA SER A 313 -21.13 -10.86 -23.77
C SER A 313 -20.43 -11.69 -22.69
N ASP A 314 -20.85 -11.46 -21.44
CA ASP A 314 -20.40 -12.17 -20.26
C ASP A 314 -21.62 -12.62 -19.43
N SER A 315 -21.54 -13.78 -18.79
CA SER A 315 -22.65 -14.32 -17.98
C SER A 315 -22.60 -13.89 -16.51
N SER A 316 -21.48 -13.33 -16.05
CA SER A 316 -21.35 -12.82 -14.68
C SER A 316 -22.15 -11.51 -14.53
N PRO A 317 -23.10 -11.42 -13.59
CA PRO A 317 -23.91 -10.22 -13.41
C PRO A 317 -23.05 -9.02 -12.97
N GLY A 318 -23.38 -7.84 -13.50
CA GLY A 318 -22.78 -6.57 -13.07
C GLY A 318 -21.34 -6.32 -13.55
N VAL A 319 -20.79 -7.19 -14.40
CA VAL A 319 -19.44 -7.02 -14.94
C VAL A 319 -19.42 -6.03 -16.11
N THR A 320 -18.30 -5.35 -16.25
CA THR A 320 -17.94 -4.50 -17.39
C THR A 320 -16.92 -5.24 -18.24
N ILE A 321 -17.13 -5.28 -19.55
CA ILE A 321 -16.18 -5.87 -20.51
C ILE A 321 -15.22 -4.80 -21.02
N TYR A 322 -13.92 -5.09 -20.96
CA TYR A 322 -12.85 -4.28 -21.54
C TYR A 322 -12.17 -5.06 -22.65
N TYR A 323 -11.86 -4.40 -23.76
CA TYR A 323 -11.31 -5.07 -24.94
C TYR A 323 -10.25 -4.25 -25.68
N THR A 324 -9.47 -4.96 -26.48
CA THR A 324 -8.47 -4.45 -27.44
C THR A 324 -8.73 -5.09 -28.81
N THR A 325 -8.33 -4.42 -29.89
CA THR A 325 -8.50 -4.91 -31.28
C THR A 325 -7.18 -5.14 -32.00
N ASP A 326 -6.06 -4.82 -31.37
CA ASP A 326 -4.70 -4.99 -31.89
C ASP A 326 -4.03 -6.29 -31.42
N GLY A 327 -4.75 -7.11 -30.65
CA GLY A 327 -4.25 -8.36 -30.07
C GLY A 327 -3.42 -8.20 -28.79
N SER A 328 -3.24 -6.97 -28.27
CA SER A 328 -2.68 -6.75 -26.93
C SER A 328 -3.60 -7.29 -25.83
N THR A 329 -3.07 -7.68 -24.68
CA THR A 329 -3.90 -8.15 -23.57
C THR A 329 -4.66 -6.98 -22.95
N PRO A 330 -6.00 -7.01 -22.87
CA PRO A 330 -6.78 -5.91 -22.30
C PRO A 330 -6.57 -5.81 -20.79
N THR A 331 -6.72 -4.60 -20.28
CA THR A 331 -6.77 -4.22 -18.86
C THR A 331 -8.01 -3.36 -18.61
N THR A 332 -8.28 -2.97 -17.37
CA THR A 332 -9.37 -2.03 -17.04
C THR A 332 -9.16 -0.61 -17.61
N SER A 333 -7.96 -0.29 -18.08
CA SER A 333 -7.67 0.95 -18.83
C SER A 333 -7.93 0.83 -20.34
N SER A 334 -8.28 -0.37 -20.82
CA SER A 334 -8.62 -0.61 -22.23
C SER A 334 -10.03 -0.10 -22.58
N THR A 335 -10.42 -0.25 -23.84
CA THR A 335 -11.72 0.28 -24.29
C THR A 335 -12.87 -0.47 -23.63
N THR A 336 -13.77 0.25 -22.97
CA THR A 336 -15.00 -0.33 -22.42
C THR A 336 -15.96 -0.70 -23.55
N TYR A 337 -16.47 -1.93 -23.52
CA TYR A 337 -17.47 -2.38 -24.47
C TYR A 337 -18.85 -1.76 -24.15
N THR A 338 -19.36 -0.95 -25.07
CA THR A 338 -20.66 -0.26 -24.94
C THR A 338 -21.68 -0.68 -26.01
N GLY A 339 -21.25 -1.47 -27.00
CA GLY A 339 -22.10 -1.98 -28.07
C GLY A 339 -21.29 -2.68 -29.17
N PRO A 340 -21.95 -3.37 -30.11
CA PRO A 340 -21.30 -4.17 -31.13
C PRO A 340 -20.29 -3.37 -31.98
N ILE A 341 -19.19 -4.01 -32.36
CA ILE A 341 -18.08 -3.38 -33.10
C ILE A 341 -17.98 -3.91 -34.53
N LEU A 342 -17.76 -3.01 -35.48
CA LEU A 342 -17.55 -3.37 -36.88
C LEU A 342 -16.08 -3.77 -37.13
N VAL A 343 -15.88 -4.96 -37.66
CA VAL A 343 -14.57 -5.52 -38.02
C VAL A 343 -14.52 -5.72 -39.53
N ALA A 344 -13.70 -4.95 -40.23
CA ALA A 344 -13.63 -4.95 -41.70
C ALA A 344 -12.26 -5.37 -42.27
N LEU A 345 -11.24 -5.51 -41.41
CA LEU A 345 -9.89 -5.95 -41.75
C LEU A 345 -9.43 -7.00 -40.75
N THR A 346 -8.37 -7.74 -41.08
CA THR A 346 -7.84 -8.78 -40.18
C THR A 346 -7.55 -8.19 -38.79
N THR A 347 -8.28 -8.67 -37.77
CA THR A 347 -8.30 -8.08 -36.43
C THR A 347 -8.30 -9.19 -35.38
N THR A 348 -7.48 -9.06 -34.34
CA THR A 348 -7.54 -9.92 -33.16
C THR A 348 -8.15 -9.14 -32.02
N ILE A 349 -9.34 -9.55 -31.61
CA ILE A 349 -10.02 -8.97 -30.46
C ILE A 349 -9.66 -9.80 -29.24
N LYS A 350 -9.21 -9.15 -28.17
CA LYS A 350 -9.10 -9.75 -26.85
C LYS A 350 -10.00 -9.00 -25.87
N ALA A 351 -10.61 -9.72 -24.94
CA ALA A 351 -11.53 -9.14 -23.96
C ALA A 351 -11.38 -9.77 -22.57
N ILE A 352 -11.61 -8.98 -21.52
CA ILE A 352 -11.78 -9.41 -20.13
C ILE A 352 -13.07 -8.83 -19.55
N ALA A 353 -13.61 -9.46 -18.52
CA ALA A 353 -14.70 -8.95 -17.70
C ALA A 353 -14.22 -8.70 -16.26
N VAL A 354 -14.64 -7.57 -15.67
CA VAL A 354 -14.36 -7.18 -14.28
C VAL A 354 -15.63 -6.61 -13.65
N GLY A 355 -15.91 -6.93 -12.39
CA GLY A 355 -17.05 -6.39 -11.66
C GLY A 355 -16.87 -6.49 -10.15
N PRO A 356 -17.76 -5.86 -9.35
CA PRO A 356 -17.59 -5.71 -7.91
C PRO A 356 -17.51 -7.05 -7.17
N ASP A 357 -18.36 -8.02 -7.52
CA ASP A 357 -18.40 -9.34 -6.87
C ASP A 357 -17.51 -10.39 -7.56
N TRP A 358 -16.62 -9.97 -8.47
CA TRP A 358 -15.82 -10.88 -9.29
C TRP A 358 -14.37 -10.44 -9.40
N SER A 359 -13.44 -11.39 -9.28
CA SER A 359 -12.09 -11.17 -9.79
C SER A 359 -12.09 -11.17 -11.33
N GLN A 360 -11.04 -10.62 -11.95
CA GLN A 360 -10.93 -10.52 -13.41
C GLN A 360 -11.12 -11.89 -14.09
N SER A 361 -11.88 -11.92 -15.17
CA SER A 361 -12.02 -13.13 -15.98
C SER A 361 -10.70 -13.57 -16.62
N PRO A 362 -10.61 -14.84 -17.09
CA PRO A 362 -9.64 -15.19 -18.12
C PRO A 362 -9.78 -14.31 -19.37
N VAL A 363 -8.67 -14.12 -20.09
CA VAL A 363 -8.65 -13.34 -21.34
C VAL A 363 -9.31 -14.16 -22.45
N ALA A 364 -10.42 -13.66 -23.00
CA ALA A 364 -11.01 -14.14 -24.22
C ALA A 364 -10.24 -13.63 -25.44
N SER A 365 -10.10 -14.43 -26.49
CA SER A 365 -9.41 -14.03 -27.73
C SER A 365 -10.11 -14.60 -28.97
N ALA A 366 -10.35 -13.74 -29.97
CA ALA A 366 -10.91 -14.14 -31.26
C ALA A 366 -10.26 -13.36 -32.41
N THR A 367 -9.81 -14.08 -33.44
CA THR A 367 -9.24 -13.47 -34.66
C THR A 367 -10.22 -13.58 -35.82
N TYR A 368 -10.43 -12.46 -36.50
CA TYR A 368 -11.27 -12.34 -37.69
C TYR A 368 -10.35 -12.10 -38.88
N THR A 369 -10.40 -12.95 -39.89
CA THR A 369 -9.65 -12.76 -41.13
C THR A 369 -10.60 -12.56 -42.30
N PHE A 370 -10.22 -11.71 -43.25
CA PHE A 370 -10.97 -11.52 -44.48
C PHE A 370 -10.13 -12.00 -45.65
N LEU A 371 -10.69 -12.92 -46.42
CA LEU A 371 -10.10 -13.32 -47.68
C LEU A 371 -10.35 -12.17 -48.66
N LEU A 372 -9.29 -11.43 -49.00
CA LEU A 372 -9.32 -10.55 -50.17
C LEU A 372 -9.71 -11.41 -51.36
N GLY A 373 -10.80 -11.05 -52.03
CA GLY A 373 -11.41 -11.83 -53.09
C GLY A 373 -10.42 -12.20 -54.21
N LEU A 374 -10.60 -13.42 -54.72
CA LEU A 374 -10.22 -13.85 -56.06
C LEU A 374 -10.74 -12.87 -57.13
#